data_AF-A0A934ZKM2-F1
#
_entry.id   AF-A0A934ZKM2-F1
#
_cell.length_a   1.000
_cell.length_b   1.000
_cell.length_c   1.000
_cell.angle_alpha   90.00
_cell.angle_beta   90.00
_cell.angle_gamma   90.00
#
_symmetry.space_group_name_H-M   'P 1'
#
loop_
_entity.id
_entity.type
_entity.pdbx_description
1 polymer ?
#
loop_
_entity_poly.entity_id
_entity_poly.type
_entity_poly.pdbx_seq_one_letter_code
_entity_poly.pdbx_strand_id
1 'polypeptide(L)'
;MRALHRIVVAALFVFGVMGGAGAATLRTFFVLAGLAPWIACSESTLRRASTTLIDAIGTWGDATGEQMGNAVRGGPERLISIALDETWKRSMILVVMDTASGFVLAEVHAVARDAATWTVTMAKVLARCQ
;
A
#
# COMPACT_ATOMS: atom_id res chain seq x y z
N MET A 1 -25.24 -10.84 9.00
CA MET A 1 -24.04 -10.07 9.42
C MET A 1 -22.85 -10.18 8.47
N ARG A 2 -22.46 -11.37 7.96
CA ARG A 2 -21.31 -11.53 7.04
C ARG A 2 -21.37 -10.63 5.79
N ALA A 3 -22.54 -10.48 5.17
CA ALA A 3 -22.71 -9.62 3.99
C ALA A 3 -22.45 -8.13 4.29
N LEU A 4 -22.98 -7.62 5.41
CA LEU A 4 -22.77 -6.22 5.83
C LEU A 4 -21.29 -5.93 6.09
N HIS A 5 -20.59 -6.83 6.79
CA HIS A 5 -19.15 -6.70 7.02
C HIS A 5 -18.39 -6.63 5.69
N ARG A 6 -18.70 -7.53 4.74
CA ARG A 6 -18.08 -7.52 3.40
C ARG A 6 -18.34 -6.22 2.65
N ILE A 7 -19.57 -5.69 2.69
CA ILE A 7 -19.91 -4.41 2.05
C ILE A 7 -19.11 -3.27 2.66
N VAL A 8 -19.01 -3.20 3.99
CA VAL A 8 -18.22 -2.16 4.68
C VAL A 8 -16.76 -2.25 4.28
N VAL A 9 -16.14 -3.43 4.36
CA VAL A 9 -14.73 -3.63 3.98
C VAL A 9 -14.51 -3.29 2.51
N ALA A 10 -15.40 -3.73 1.61
CA ALA A 10 -15.31 -3.42 0.19
C ALA A 10 -15.39 -1.92 -0.07
N ALA A 11 -16.28 -1.18 0.61
CA ALA A 11 -16.38 0.27 0.48
C ALA A 11 -15.12 0.97 1.01
N LEU A 12 -14.58 0.55 2.17
CA LEU A 12 -13.33 1.08 2.71
C LEU A 12 -12.15 0.81 1.77
N PHE A 13 -12.11 -0.36 1.13
CA PHE A 13 -11.05 -0.73 0.18
C PHE A 13 -11.17 0.04 -1.13
N VAL A 14 -12.31 -0.07 -1.82
CA VAL A 14 -12.50 0.49 -3.16
C VAL A 14 -12.52 2.01 -3.10
N PHE A 15 -13.32 2.61 -2.22
CA PHE A 15 -13.40 4.07 -2.16
C PHE A 15 -12.25 4.67 -1.36
N GLY A 16 -11.92 4.08 -0.21
CA GLY A 16 -10.88 4.62 0.68
C GLY A 16 -9.47 4.37 0.16
N VAL A 17 -9.09 3.10 -0.04
CA VAL A 17 -7.71 2.74 -0.41
C VAL A 17 -7.44 3.00 -1.90
N MET A 18 -8.24 2.45 -2.80
CA MET A 18 -8.02 2.62 -4.24
C MET A 18 -8.41 4.03 -4.72
N GLY A 19 -9.52 4.56 -4.21
CA GLY A 19 -10.08 5.86 -4.63
C GLY A 19 -9.58 7.07 -3.84
N GLY A 20 -8.86 6.90 -2.74
CA GLY A 20 -8.36 7.99 -1.90
C GLY A 20 -9.45 8.75 -1.11
N ALA A 21 -10.65 8.19 -0.98
CA ALA A 21 -11.75 8.85 -0.26
C ALA A 21 -11.50 8.90 1.25
N GLY A 22 -11.69 10.08 1.85
CA GLY A 22 -11.61 10.27 3.29
C GLY A 22 -12.82 9.74 4.06
N ALA A 23 -12.69 9.70 5.39
CA ALA A 23 -13.74 9.21 6.29
C ALA A 23 -15.08 9.96 6.16
N ALA A 24 -15.05 11.26 5.87
CA ALA A 24 -16.26 12.07 5.63
C ALA A 24 -17.01 11.59 4.37
N THR A 25 -16.31 11.36 3.26
CA THR A 25 -16.89 10.84 2.02
C THR A 25 -17.47 9.45 2.21
N LEU A 26 -16.74 8.57 2.90
CA LEU A 26 -17.22 7.22 3.25
C LEU A 26 -18.48 7.28 4.13
N ARG A 27 -18.52 8.17 5.13
CA ARG A 27 -19.71 8.39 5.95
C ARG A 27 -20.90 8.82 5.10
N THR A 28 -20.70 9.79 4.20
CA THR A 28 -21.76 10.24 3.27
C THR A 28 -22.30 9.08 2.45
N PHE A 29 -21.41 8.25 1.89
CA PHE A 29 -21.82 7.04 1.17
C PHE A 29 -22.68 6.11 2.03
N PHE A 30 -22.24 5.77 3.24
CA PHE A 30 -22.98 4.85 4.12
C PHE A 30 -24.31 5.43 4.62
N VAL A 31 -24.41 6.75 4.80
CA VAL A 31 -25.68 7.42 5.12
C VAL A 31 -26.64 7.33 3.93
N LEU A 32 -26.19 7.69 2.72
CA LEU A 32 -27.01 7.65 1.50
C LEU A 32 -27.41 6.22 1.11
N ALA A 33 -26.55 5.24 1.38
CA ALA A 33 -26.84 3.82 1.19
C ALA A 33 -27.78 3.22 2.25
N GLY A 34 -28.19 4.00 3.26
CA GLY A 34 -29.07 3.52 4.35
C GLY A 34 -28.39 2.55 5.32
N LEU A 35 -27.05 2.46 5.32
CA LEU A 35 -26.28 1.52 6.13
C LEU A 35 -25.87 2.11 7.49
N ALA A 36 -25.90 3.43 7.65
CA ALA A 36 -25.48 4.12 8.86
C ALA A 36 -26.15 3.62 10.17
N PRO A 37 -27.45 3.24 10.21
CA PRO A 37 -28.06 2.68 11.43
C PRO A 37 -27.52 1.31 11.84
N TRP A 38 -26.86 0.60 10.93
CA TRP A 38 -26.43 -0.79 11.09
C TRP A 38 -24.93 -0.94 11.34
N ILE A 39 -24.17 0.16 11.26
CA ILE A 39 -22.71 0.17 11.38
C ILE A 39 -22.24 1.35 12.23
N ALA A 40 -21.06 1.23 12.84
CA ALA A 40 -20.43 2.36 13.51
C ALA A 40 -19.88 3.35 12.48
N CYS A 41 -20.70 4.35 12.10
CA CYS A 41 -20.47 5.23 10.96
C CYS A 41 -19.90 6.62 11.33
N SER A 42 -19.39 6.81 12.55
CA SER A 42 -18.70 8.07 12.88
C SER A 42 -17.38 8.18 12.11
N GLU A 43 -17.00 9.39 11.70
CA GLU A 43 -15.76 9.59 10.93
C GLU A 43 -14.52 9.06 11.65
N SER A 44 -14.46 9.22 12.98
CA SER A 44 -13.36 8.67 13.78
C SER A 44 -13.32 7.14 13.75
N THR A 45 -14.47 6.48 13.72
CA THR A 45 -14.54 5.01 13.60
C THR A 45 -14.16 4.54 12.21
N LEU A 46 -14.66 5.19 11.18
CA LEU A 46 -14.28 4.89 9.80
C LEU A 46 -12.79 5.12 9.57
N ARG A 47 -12.20 6.18 10.13
CA ARG A 47 -10.76 6.45 10.06
C ARG A 47 -9.95 5.33 10.70
N ARG A 48 -10.33 4.88 11.91
CA ARG A 48 -9.66 3.74 12.56
C ARG A 48 -9.77 2.46 11.72
N ALA A 49 -10.97 2.17 11.19
CA ALA A 49 -11.18 1.01 10.35
C ALA A 49 -10.35 1.05 9.04
N SER A 50 -10.25 2.22 8.40
CA SER A 50 -9.38 2.43 7.24
C SER A 50 -7.91 2.22 7.58
N THR A 51 -7.43 2.74 8.72
CA THR A 51 -6.05 2.50 9.17
C THR A 51 -5.79 1.02 9.38
N THR A 52 -6.67 0.31 10.10
CA THR A 52 -6.54 -1.15 10.29
C THR A 52 -6.53 -1.91 8.97
N LEU A 53 -7.36 -1.50 8.00
CA LEU A 53 -7.37 -2.13 6.67
C LEU A 53 -6.04 -1.90 5.92
N ILE A 54 -5.49 -0.68 5.96
CA ILE A 54 -4.21 -0.35 5.34
C ILE A 54 -3.08 -1.17 5.97
N ASP A 55 -3.04 -1.26 7.31
CA ASP A 55 -2.05 -2.05 8.04
C ASP A 55 -2.14 -3.55 7.68
N ALA A 56 -3.36 -4.07 7.53
CA ALA A 56 -3.59 -5.45 7.12
C ALA A 56 -3.14 -5.72 5.67
N ILE A 57 -3.37 -4.76 4.76
CA ILE A 57 -2.88 -4.85 3.37
C ILE A 57 -1.34 -4.84 3.36
N GLY A 58 -0.71 -3.96 4.13
CA GLY A 58 0.75 -3.91 4.24
C GLY A 58 1.33 -5.22 4.78
N THR A 59 0.77 -5.72 5.90
CA THR A 59 1.19 -6.99 6.51
C THR A 59 1.05 -8.16 5.54
N TRP A 60 -0.07 -8.23 4.81
CA TRP A 60 -0.27 -9.25 3.79
C TRP A 60 0.71 -9.11 2.62
N GLY A 61 0.98 -7.87 2.20
CA GLY A 61 1.95 -7.57 1.14
C GLY A 61 3.37 -8.03 1.50
N ASP A 62 3.83 -7.75 2.71
CA ASP A 62 5.14 -8.17 3.22
C ASP A 62 5.25 -9.71 3.25
N ALA A 63 4.26 -10.38 3.84
CA ALA A 63 4.24 -11.84 3.93
C ALA A 63 4.17 -12.50 2.55
N THR A 64 3.37 -11.94 1.63
CA THR A 64 3.25 -12.44 0.25
C THR A 64 4.55 -12.24 -0.51
N GLY A 65 5.21 -11.09 -0.35
CA GLY A 65 6.50 -10.81 -0.95
C GLY A 65 7.58 -11.81 -0.50
N GLU A 66 7.65 -12.10 0.79
CA GLU A 66 8.57 -13.12 1.33
C GLU A 66 8.25 -14.51 0.79
N GLN A 67 6.97 -14.91 0.79
CA GLN A 67 6.55 -16.20 0.26
C GLN A 67 6.91 -16.36 -1.22
N MET A 68 6.65 -15.33 -2.04
CA MET A 68 6.98 -15.33 -3.46
C MET A 68 8.50 -15.40 -3.69
N GLY A 69 9.29 -14.64 -2.92
CA GLY A 69 10.75 -14.70 -2.97
C GLY A 69 11.30 -16.08 -2.64
N ASN A 70 10.77 -16.72 -1.59
CA ASN A 70 11.14 -18.09 -1.22
C ASN A 70 10.75 -19.12 -2.29
N ALA A 71 9.59 -18.95 -2.94
CA ALA A 71 9.13 -19.87 -3.99
C ALA A 71 10.00 -19.87 -5.26
N VAL A 72 10.72 -18.77 -5.53
CA VAL A 72 11.62 -18.64 -6.69
C VAL A 72 13.09 -18.74 -6.33
N ARG A 73 13.43 -18.97 -5.05
CA ARG A 73 14.82 -19.06 -4.56
C ARG A 73 15.55 -20.21 -5.26
N GLY A 74 16.71 -19.91 -5.84
CA GLY A 74 17.49 -20.87 -6.64
C GLY A 74 16.99 -21.05 -8.08
N GLY A 75 15.96 -20.31 -8.49
CA GLY A 75 15.55 -20.18 -9.89
C GLY A 75 16.50 -19.30 -10.71
N PRO A 76 16.28 -19.21 -12.04
CA PRO A 76 17.12 -18.38 -12.91
C PRO A 76 17.01 -16.91 -12.55
N GLU A 77 18.14 -16.20 -12.58
CA GLU A 77 18.16 -14.75 -12.38
C GLU A 77 17.35 -14.04 -13.47
N ARG A 78 16.61 -13.01 -13.06
CA ARG A 78 15.84 -12.18 -13.98
C ARG A 78 16.47 -10.80 -14.09
N LEU A 79 16.86 -10.42 -15.30
CA LEU A 79 17.21 -9.05 -15.61
C LEU A 79 15.95 -8.19 -15.57
N ILE A 80 16.01 -7.10 -14.80
CA ILE A 80 14.94 -6.11 -14.67
C ILE A 80 15.49 -4.72 -14.94
N SER A 81 14.64 -3.83 -15.43
CA SER A 81 15.01 -2.45 -15.71
C SER A 81 14.38 -1.57 -14.64
N ILE A 82 15.23 -0.94 -13.83
CA ILE A 82 14.80 -0.15 -12.68
C ILE A 82 14.65 1.32 -13.06
N ALA A 83 13.52 1.92 -12.70
CA ALA A 83 13.37 3.36 -12.60
C ALA A 83 13.52 3.80 -11.14
N LEU A 84 14.24 4.91 -10.96
CA LEU A 84 14.39 5.62 -9.70
C LEU A 84 13.67 6.94 -9.86
N ASP A 85 12.73 7.24 -8.96
CA ASP A 85 11.97 8.48 -8.97
C ASP A 85 11.66 8.91 -7.53
N GLU A 86 11.24 10.16 -7.34
CA GLU A 86 10.79 10.64 -6.06
C GLU A 86 9.39 11.24 -6.11
N THR A 87 8.62 11.02 -5.05
CA THR A 87 7.28 11.59 -4.89
C THR A 87 7.16 12.33 -3.56
N TRP A 88 6.28 13.33 -3.52
CA TRP A 88 6.03 14.16 -2.35
C TRP A 88 4.57 14.07 -1.93
N LYS A 89 4.34 13.41 -0.79
CA LYS A 89 3.02 13.42 -0.12
C LYS A 89 3.09 14.23 1.18
N ARG A 90 3.80 13.70 2.19
CA ARG A 90 4.06 14.39 3.47
C ARG A 90 5.54 14.77 3.63
N SER A 91 6.40 13.94 3.08
CA SER A 91 7.83 14.14 2.91
C SER A 91 8.23 13.49 1.59
N MET A 92 9.48 13.69 1.17
CA MET A 92 10.02 13.02 -0.01
C MET A 92 10.10 11.52 0.23
N ILE A 93 9.63 10.76 -0.77
CA ILE A 93 9.68 9.31 -0.81
C ILE A 93 10.44 8.94 -2.07
N LEU A 94 11.51 8.18 -1.91
CA LEU A 94 12.25 7.57 -3.02
C LEU A 94 11.54 6.28 -3.42
N VAL A 95 11.28 6.12 -4.71
CA VAL A 95 10.59 4.98 -5.30
C VAL A 95 11.55 4.25 -6.22
N VAL A 96 11.67 2.93 -6.00
CA VAL A 96 12.41 2.01 -6.87
C VAL A 96 11.40 1.06 -7.49
N MET A 97 11.28 1.08 -8.81
CA MET A 97 10.26 0.31 -9.53
C MET A 97 10.85 -0.41 -10.74
N ASP A 98 10.45 -1.67 -10.95
CA ASP A 98 10.68 -2.34 -12.24
C ASP A 98 9.75 -1.73 -13.30
N THR A 99 10.36 -1.12 -14.31
CA THR A 99 9.65 -0.40 -15.38
C THR A 99 8.75 -1.29 -16.22
N ALA A 100 9.09 -2.57 -16.38
CA ALA A 100 8.32 -3.48 -17.23
C ALA A 100 7.04 -3.97 -16.56
N SER A 101 7.08 -4.23 -15.25
CA SER A 101 5.93 -4.77 -14.50
C SER A 101 5.19 -3.73 -13.66
N GLY A 102 5.81 -2.57 -13.40
CA GLY A 102 5.33 -1.62 -12.39
C GLY A 102 5.52 -2.11 -10.96
N PHE A 103 6.26 -3.20 -10.74
CA PHE A 103 6.48 -3.74 -9.40
C PHE A 103 7.38 -2.81 -8.60
N VAL A 104 6.88 -2.38 -7.44
CA VAL A 104 7.58 -1.47 -6.53
C VAL A 104 8.48 -2.28 -5.61
N LEU A 105 9.79 -2.10 -5.74
CA LEU A 105 10.82 -2.76 -4.94
C LEU A 105 11.08 -2.04 -3.62
N ALA A 106 10.94 -0.71 -3.62
CA ALA A 106 11.05 0.10 -2.42
C ALA A 106 10.29 1.41 -2.54
N GLU A 107 9.69 1.82 -1.42
CA GLU A 107 9.22 3.19 -1.14
C GLU A 107 9.83 3.61 0.20
N VAL A 108 10.77 4.55 0.18
CA VAL A 108 11.53 4.93 1.38
C VAL A 108 11.46 6.42 1.59
N HIS A 109 11.04 6.83 2.78
CA HIS A 109 11.14 8.23 3.19
C HIS A 109 12.61 8.67 3.22
N ALA A 110 12.92 9.78 2.56
CA ALA A 110 14.27 10.33 2.51
C ALA A 110 14.27 11.84 2.69
N VAL A 111 15.41 12.36 3.13
CA VAL A 111 15.67 13.81 3.25
C VAL A 111 16.46 14.36 2.07
N ALA A 112 17.10 13.49 1.28
CA ALA A 112 17.88 13.83 0.10
C ALA A 112 17.62 12.84 -1.05
N ARG A 113 17.89 13.25 -2.29
CA ARG A 113 17.77 12.46 -3.52
C ARG A 113 19.08 12.41 -4.32
N ASP A 114 20.19 12.60 -3.61
CA ASP A 114 21.52 12.55 -4.20
C ASP A 114 21.96 11.11 -4.51
N ALA A 115 23.05 10.99 -5.27
CA ALA A 115 23.58 9.70 -5.68
C ALA A 115 23.95 8.80 -4.49
N ALA A 116 24.41 9.38 -3.38
CA ALA A 116 24.75 8.62 -2.17
C ALA A 116 23.49 7.99 -1.55
N THR A 117 22.40 8.76 -1.45
CA THR A 117 21.13 8.30 -0.92
C THR A 117 20.51 7.21 -1.81
N TRP A 118 20.60 7.36 -3.13
CA TRP A 118 20.18 6.34 -4.08
C TRP A 118 21.00 5.06 -3.99
N THR A 119 22.32 5.17 -3.85
CA THR A 119 23.23 4.02 -3.70
C THR A 119 22.87 3.21 -2.45
N VAL A 120 22.63 3.88 -1.32
CA VAL A 120 22.21 3.22 -0.06
C VAL A 120 20.85 2.55 -0.21
N THR A 121 19.89 3.21 -0.87
CA THR A 121 18.56 2.65 -1.13
C THR A 121 18.65 1.39 -2.00
N MET A 122 19.42 1.44 -3.09
CA MET A 122 19.61 0.29 -3.98
C MET A 122 20.33 -0.87 -3.31
N ALA A 123 21.32 -0.60 -2.46
CA ALA A 123 21.99 -1.66 -1.70
C ALA A 123 21.01 -2.44 -0.81
N LYS A 124 20.06 -1.76 -0.16
CA LYS A 124 19.00 -2.41 0.63
C LYS A 124 18.03 -3.22 -0.24
N VAL A 125 17.66 -2.71 -1.41
CA VAL A 125 16.81 -3.44 -2.36
C VAL A 125 17.50 -4.73 -2.80
N LEU A 126 18.75 -4.63 -3.25
CA LEU A 126 19.53 -5.79 -3.72
C LEU A 126 19.72 -6.85 -2.63
N ALA A 127 19.95 -6.43 -1.37
CA ALA A 127 20.07 -7.35 -0.25
C ALA A 127 18.79 -8.17 0.03
N ARG A 128 17.60 -7.68 -0.36
CA ARG A 128 16.33 -8.42 -0.26
C ARG A 128 16.12 -9.41 -1.41
N CYS A 129 16.86 -9.26 -2.51
CA CYS A 129 16.73 -10.09 -3.71
C CYS A 129 17.71 -11.28 -3.74
N GLN A 130 18.57 -11.42 -2.73
CA GLN A 130 19.52 -12.54 -2.56
C GLN A 130 18.96 -13.66 -1.67
#